data_AF-A0AAU7XE52-F1
#
_entry.id   AF-A0AAU7XE52-F1
#
_cell.length_a   1.000
_cell.length_b   1.000
_cell.length_c   1.000
_cell.angle_alpha   90.00
_cell.angle_beta   90.00
_cell.angle_gamma   90.00
#
_symmetry.space_group_name_H-M   'P 1'
#
loop_
_entity.id
_entity.type
_entity.pdbx_description
1 polymer ?
#
loop_
_entity_poly.entity_id
_entity_poly.type
_entity_poly.pdbx_seq_one_letter_code
_entity_poly.pdbx_strand_id
1 'polypeptide(L)'
;MGLLASDIQQVKQIVEYVEFFKSRIEPWLTPGGRNPELSNKDINSFHDALKAIVKDTSGGNLDLKARLIHKTGKEEIRSEFSVTSDQARIIDVNITKEKIERRISDQEIHKQVFMTLHQASLDEARAGKSAGEKGIIATISDRPLRLVYASDLAGQLIKSELRGTTNPLKKAFLIDVNVEYINGTPHAYRVLNVHSIEEIE
;
A
#
# COMPACT_ATOMS: atom_id res chain seq x y z
N MET A 1 -26.54 -46.35 2.62
CA MET A 1 -27.62 -45.34 2.67
C MET A 1 -26.99 -43.98 2.45
N GLY A 2 -27.24 -43.40 1.28
CA GLY A 2 -26.49 -42.26 0.74
C GLY A 2 -26.68 -40.96 1.51
N LEU A 3 -25.69 -40.07 1.38
CA LEU A 3 -25.81 -38.66 1.73
C LEU A 3 -27.00 -38.07 0.96
N LEU A 4 -27.82 -37.25 1.64
CA LEU A 4 -28.84 -36.48 0.95
C LEU A 4 -28.14 -35.48 0.02
N ALA A 5 -28.74 -35.15 -1.12
CA ALA A 5 -28.15 -34.21 -2.08
C ALA A 5 -27.77 -32.86 -1.43
N SER A 6 -28.53 -32.43 -0.41
CA SER A 6 -28.25 -31.28 0.44
C SER A 6 -26.92 -31.39 1.19
N ASP A 7 -26.61 -32.55 1.73
CA ASP A 7 -25.41 -32.79 2.55
C ASP A 7 -24.16 -32.79 1.65
N ILE A 8 -24.28 -33.38 0.45
CA ILE A 8 -23.22 -33.36 -0.57
C ILE A 8 -22.94 -31.92 -1.01
N GLN A 9 -23.98 -31.11 -1.20
CA GLN A 9 -23.85 -29.71 -1.61
C GLN A 9 -23.17 -28.86 -0.52
N GLN A 10 -23.53 -29.06 0.75
CA GLN A 10 -22.87 -28.36 1.87
C GLN A 10 -21.40 -28.72 1.98
N VAL A 11 -21.06 -30.01 1.88
CA VAL A 11 -19.65 -30.47 1.91
C VAL A 11 -18.85 -29.86 0.77
N LYS A 12 -19.44 -29.82 -0.44
CA LYS A 12 -18.80 -29.20 -1.61
C LYS A 12 -18.52 -27.71 -1.36
N GLN A 13 -19.48 -26.97 -0.81
CA GLN A 13 -19.29 -25.54 -0.49
C GLN A 13 -18.17 -25.31 0.53
N ILE A 14 -18.08 -26.15 1.57
CA ILE A 14 -17.01 -26.03 2.57
C ILE A 14 -15.64 -26.34 1.92
N VAL A 15 -15.56 -27.37 1.07
CA VAL A 15 -14.33 -27.68 0.32
C VAL A 15 -13.92 -26.51 -0.58
N GLU A 16 -14.86 -25.97 -1.36
CA GLU A 16 -14.63 -24.80 -2.21
C GLU A 16 -14.14 -23.58 -1.41
N TYR A 17 -14.69 -23.37 -0.21
CA TYR A 17 -14.25 -22.30 0.67
C TYR A 17 -12.81 -22.49 1.16
N VAL A 18 -12.43 -23.69 1.58
CA VAL A 18 -11.04 -23.98 2.04
C VAL A 18 -10.05 -23.78 0.89
N GLU A 19 -10.37 -24.31 -0.30
CA GLU A 19 -9.51 -24.14 -1.48
C GLU A 19 -9.44 -22.67 -1.94
N PHE A 20 -10.56 -21.94 -1.89
CA PHE A 20 -10.58 -20.50 -2.16
C PHE A 20 -9.64 -19.76 -1.20
N PHE A 21 -9.79 -19.96 0.10
CA PHE A 21 -8.98 -19.28 1.11
C PHE A 21 -7.49 -19.59 0.96
N LYS A 22 -7.17 -20.88 0.75
CA LYS A 22 -5.80 -21.35 0.46
C LYS A 22 -5.22 -20.64 -0.76
N SER A 23 -5.93 -20.64 -1.89
CA SER A 23 -5.46 -20.03 -3.14
C SER A 23 -5.17 -18.53 -3.03
N ARG A 24 -5.86 -17.81 -2.12
CA ARG A 24 -5.63 -16.38 -1.90
C ARG A 24 -4.40 -16.09 -1.04
N ILE A 25 -4.07 -16.98 -0.11
CA ILE A 25 -2.96 -16.80 0.83
C ILE A 25 -1.65 -17.41 0.33
N GLU A 26 -1.70 -18.51 -0.41
CA GLU A 26 -0.52 -19.20 -0.94
C GLU A 26 0.52 -18.27 -1.58
N PRO A 27 0.14 -17.25 -2.38
CA PRO A 27 1.11 -16.34 -2.97
C PRO A 27 1.95 -15.54 -1.96
N TRP A 28 1.52 -15.42 -0.70
CA TRP A 28 2.27 -14.74 0.36
C TRP A 28 3.05 -15.68 1.30
N LEU A 29 2.95 -17.00 1.13
CA LEU A 29 3.62 -17.96 2.01
C LEU A 29 5.15 -18.01 1.81
N THR A 30 5.64 -17.58 0.65
CA THR A 30 7.07 -17.56 0.34
C THR A 30 7.66 -16.17 0.58
N PRO A 31 8.89 -16.05 1.11
CA PRO A 31 9.54 -14.75 1.28
C PRO A 31 9.59 -13.97 -0.05
N GLY A 32 9.05 -12.75 -0.07
CA GLY A 32 8.97 -11.93 -1.28
C GLY A 32 7.73 -12.19 -2.16
N GLY A 33 6.86 -13.11 -1.78
CA GLY A 33 5.62 -13.41 -2.48
C GLY A 33 4.65 -12.23 -2.57
N ARG A 34 3.88 -12.16 -3.66
CA ARG A 34 2.94 -11.07 -3.99
C ARG A 34 1.66 -11.63 -4.61
N ASN A 35 0.54 -10.93 -4.44
CA ASN A 35 -0.74 -11.30 -5.05
C ASN A 35 -1.37 -10.13 -5.82
N PRO A 36 -0.83 -9.75 -7.00
CA PRO A 36 -1.24 -8.54 -7.72
C PRO A 36 -2.73 -8.51 -8.09
N GLU A 37 -3.36 -9.67 -8.25
CA GLU A 37 -4.77 -9.81 -8.66
C GLU A 37 -5.79 -9.44 -7.57
N LEU A 38 -5.38 -9.38 -6.30
CA LEU A 38 -6.29 -9.03 -5.20
C LEU A 38 -6.47 -7.52 -5.07
N SER A 39 -7.67 -7.09 -4.69
CA SER A 39 -7.93 -5.68 -4.36
C SER A 39 -7.32 -5.31 -3.01
N ASN A 40 -7.02 -4.02 -2.79
CA ASN A 40 -6.54 -3.52 -1.49
C ASN A 40 -7.50 -3.86 -0.33
N LYS A 41 -8.81 -3.93 -0.61
CA LYS A 41 -9.83 -4.32 0.36
C LYS A 41 -9.68 -5.78 0.77
N ASP A 42 -9.56 -6.68 -0.22
CA ASP A 42 -9.42 -8.12 0.03
C ASP A 42 -8.13 -8.43 0.78
N ILE A 43 -7.01 -7.77 0.39
CA ILE A 43 -5.73 -7.87 1.10
C ILE A 43 -5.90 -7.54 2.58
N ASN A 44 -6.61 -6.45 2.92
CA ASN A 44 -6.86 -6.09 4.32
C ASN A 44 -7.71 -7.15 5.03
N SER A 45 -8.75 -7.69 4.39
CA SER A 45 -9.58 -8.74 4.97
C SER A 45 -8.79 -10.01 5.30
N PHE A 46 -7.93 -10.48 4.39
CA PHE A 46 -7.07 -11.64 4.66
C PHE A 46 -5.99 -11.33 5.70
N HIS A 47 -5.42 -10.13 5.68
CA HIS A 47 -4.46 -9.69 6.68
C HIS A 47 -5.07 -9.69 8.09
N ASP A 48 -6.27 -9.13 8.22
CA ASP A 48 -6.99 -9.07 9.50
C ASP A 48 -7.33 -10.45 10.04
N ALA A 49 -7.70 -11.40 9.16
CA ALA A 49 -7.97 -12.78 9.54
C ALA A 49 -6.73 -13.48 10.14
N LEU A 50 -5.52 -13.12 9.69
CA LEU A 50 -4.27 -13.74 10.13
C LEU A 50 -3.61 -13.04 11.33
N LYS A 51 -3.99 -11.79 11.64
CA LYS A 51 -3.37 -10.97 12.71
C LYS A 51 -3.34 -11.65 14.08
N ALA A 52 -4.36 -12.44 14.40
CA ALA A 52 -4.44 -13.14 15.68
C ALA A 52 -3.27 -14.14 15.86
N ILE A 53 -2.86 -14.79 14.77
CA ILE A 53 -1.86 -15.86 14.80
C ILE A 53 -0.44 -15.32 14.64
N VAL A 54 -0.29 -14.18 13.94
CA VAL A 54 0.99 -13.45 13.87
C VAL A 54 1.52 -13.10 15.26
N LYS A 55 0.62 -12.73 16.17
CA LYS A 55 0.95 -12.31 17.54
C LYS A 55 1.14 -13.49 18.51
N ASP A 56 0.81 -14.70 18.09
CA ASP A 56 0.98 -15.88 18.93
C ASP A 56 2.45 -16.31 18.94
N THR A 57 3.12 -16.05 20.06
CA THR A 57 4.51 -16.46 20.31
C THR A 57 4.63 -17.91 20.78
N SER A 58 3.51 -18.55 21.07
CA SER A 58 3.43 -19.93 21.62
C SER A 58 3.45 -21.01 20.53
N GLY A 59 3.44 -20.62 19.25
CA GLY A 59 3.40 -21.55 18.12
C GLY A 59 1.99 -21.93 17.68
N GLY A 60 1.06 -20.96 17.62
CA GLY A 60 -0.30 -21.18 17.16
C GLY A 60 -0.40 -21.43 15.65
N ASN A 61 -1.51 -22.07 15.24
CA ASN A 61 -1.81 -22.37 13.85
C ASN A 61 -3.24 -21.91 13.49
N LEU A 62 -3.43 -21.42 12.27
CA LEU A 62 -4.76 -21.39 11.64
C LEU A 62 -4.98 -22.77 11.04
N ASP A 63 -6.07 -23.44 11.38
CA ASP A 63 -6.47 -24.69 10.71
C ASP A 63 -7.86 -24.55 10.10
N LEU A 64 -7.95 -24.70 8.78
CA LEU A 64 -9.18 -24.75 8.01
C LEU A 64 -9.31 -26.14 7.40
N LYS A 65 -10.30 -26.91 7.84
CA LYS A 65 -10.49 -28.30 7.40
C LYS A 65 -11.93 -28.55 6.99
N ALA A 66 -12.12 -29.07 5.78
CA ALA A 66 -13.40 -29.62 5.32
C ALA A 66 -13.43 -31.11 5.67
N ARG A 67 -14.24 -31.50 6.66
CA ARG A 67 -14.38 -32.89 7.11
C ARG A 67 -15.75 -33.46 6.79
N LEU A 68 -15.76 -34.68 6.27
CA LEU A 68 -16.96 -35.52 6.14
C LEU A 68 -16.94 -36.56 7.27
N ILE A 69 -17.97 -36.54 8.12
CA ILE A 69 -18.14 -37.52 9.19
C ILE A 69 -19.16 -38.56 8.72
N HIS A 70 -18.71 -39.79 8.54
CA HIS A 70 -19.56 -40.91 8.14
C HIS A 70 -20.39 -41.38 9.34
N LYS A 71 -21.57 -41.97 9.08
CA LYS A 71 -22.43 -42.54 10.15
C LYS A 71 -21.75 -43.62 10.99
N THR A 72 -20.67 -44.22 10.46
CA THR A 72 -19.83 -45.20 11.16
C THR A 72 -18.84 -44.56 12.15
N GLY A 73 -18.83 -43.23 12.27
CA GLY A 73 -17.85 -42.47 13.05
C GLY A 73 -16.51 -42.26 12.34
N LYS A 74 -16.34 -42.80 11.11
CA LYS A 74 -15.14 -42.58 10.32
C LYS A 74 -15.10 -41.14 9.80
N GLU A 75 -13.99 -40.46 10.01
CA GLU A 75 -13.76 -39.12 9.45
C GLU A 75 -12.98 -39.22 8.13
N GLU A 76 -13.32 -38.35 7.19
CA GLU A 76 -12.62 -38.18 5.92
C GLU A 76 -12.34 -36.69 5.69
N ILE A 77 -11.07 -36.32 5.59
CA ILE A 77 -10.64 -34.95 5.27
C ILE A 77 -10.73 -34.78 3.75
N ARG A 78 -11.53 -33.81 3.30
CA ARG A 78 -11.73 -33.49 1.88
C ARG A 78 -10.86 -32.35 1.39
N SER A 79 -10.53 -31.41 2.27
CA SER A 79 -9.58 -30.33 2.02
C SER A 79 -9.05 -29.82 3.37
N GLU A 80 -7.80 -29.40 3.38
CA GLU A 80 -7.10 -28.89 4.56
C GLU A 80 -6.16 -27.76 4.15
N PHE A 81 -6.18 -26.69 4.94
CA PHE A 81 -5.24 -25.60 4.87
C PHE A 81 -4.81 -25.21 6.27
N SER A 82 -3.50 -25.14 6.48
CA SER A 82 -2.91 -24.76 7.76
C SER A 82 -1.87 -23.67 7.56
N VAL A 83 -1.85 -22.70 8.46
CA VAL A 83 -0.85 -21.61 8.50
C VAL A 83 -0.27 -21.54 9.90
N THR A 84 1.03 -21.80 10.02
CA THR A 84 1.74 -21.70 11.30
C THR A 84 2.04 -20.25 11.66
N SER A 85 2.36 -19.97 12.94
CA SER A 85 2.84 -18.64 13.36
C SER A 85 4.02 -18.13 12.52
N ASP A 86 4.95 -18.99 12.12
CA ASP A 86 6.09 -18.59 11.30
C ASP A 86 5.68 -18.20 9.88
N GLN A 87 4.79 -18.99 9.26
CA GLN A 87 4.21 -18.66 7.95
C GLN A 87 3.36 -17.38 8.03
N ALA A 88 2.59 -17.20 9.10
CA ALA A 88 1.79 -16.00 9.32
C ALA A 88 2.68 -14.74 9.38
N ARG A 89 3.86 -14.81 10.01
CA ARG A 89 4.83 -13.71 10.02
C ARG A 89 5.42 -13.43 8.63
N ILE A 90 5.69 -14.45 7.83
CA ILE A 90 6.11 -14.27 6.43
C ILE A 90 5.00 -13.55 5.64
N ILE A 91 3.76 -14.00 5.78
CA ILE A 91 2.59 -13.39 5.13
C ILE A 91 2.44 -11.92 5.57
N ASP A 92 2.57 -11.62 6.87
CA ASP A 92 2.48 -10.26 7.41
C ASP A 92 3.52 -9.31 6.79
N VAL A 93 4.78 -9.76 6.69
CA VAL A 93 5.85 -9.00 6.04
C VAL A 93 5.55 -8.78 4.56
N ASN A 94 5.11 -9.81 3.85
CA ASN A 94 4.81 -9.72 2.42
C ASN A 94 3.62 -8.80 2.14
N ILE A 95 2.51 -8.94 2.85
CA ILE A 95 1.33 -8.07 2.74
C ILE A 95 1.71 -6.62 3.07
N THR A 96 2.51 -6.39 4.10
CA THR A 96 2.94 -5.04 4.48
C THR A 96 3.77 -4.40 3.37
N LYS A 97 4.73 -5.14 2.80
CA LYS A 97 5.54 -4.66 1.67
C LYS A 97 4.70 -4.43 0.42
N GLU A 98 3.82 -5.35 0.08
CA GLU A 98 2.93 -5.22 -1.08
C GLU A 98 2.00 -4.00 -0.95
N LYS A 99 1.48 -3.71 0.25
CA LYS A 99 0.69 -2.50 0.50
C LYS A 99 1.50 -1.23 0.32
N ILE A 100 2.78 -1.23 0.69
CA ILE A 100 3.67 -0.09 0.46
C ILE A 100 3.94 0.07 -1.04
N GLU A 101 4.29 -1.02 -1.73
CA GLU A 101 4.54 -1.05 -3.17
C GLU A 101 3.32 -0.59 -3.98
N ARG A 102 2.12 -1.06 -3.62
CA ARG A 102 0.87 -0.65 -4.25
C ARG A 102 0.54 0.81 -3.98
N ARG A 103 0.80 1.34 -2.77
CA ARG A 103 0.65 2.78 -2.51
C ARG A 103 1.62 3.62 -3.34
N ILE A 104 2.85 3.14 -3.53
CA ILE A 104 3.84 3.79 -4.39
C ILE A 104 3.45 3.67 -5.88
N SER A 105 2.86 2.55 -6.28
CA SER A 105 2.44 2.27 -7.67
C SER A 105 1.12 2.95 -8.05
N ASP A 106 0.19 3.12 -7.11
CA ASP A 106 -1.06 3.90 -7.27
C ASP A 106 -0.77 5.41 -7.29
N GLN A 107 0.43 5.80 -6.87
CA GLN A 107 0.89 7.17 -6.91
C GLN A 107 1.63 7.44 -8.21
N GLU A 108 1.06 8.33 -9.02
CA GLU A 108 1.67 8.75 -10.27
C GLU A 108 2.98 9.50 -9.97
N ILE A 109 4.11 8.85 -10.25
CA ILE A 109 5.43 9.45 -10.14
C ILE A 109 5.73 10.19 -11.44
N HIS A 110 5.83 11.50 -11.35
CA HIS A 110 6.28 12.36 -12.44
C HIS A 110 7.74 12.71 -12.22
N LYS A 111 8.58 12.41 -13.21
CA LYS A 111 10.01 12.70 -13.15
C LYS A 111 10.35 13.94 -13.97
N GLN A 112 11.30 14.73 -13.49
CA GLN A 112 11.84 15.90 -14.18
C GLN A 112 10.75 16.85 -14.69
N VAL A 113 9.81 17.19 -13.82
CA VAL A 113 8.75 18.17 -14.11
C VAL A 113 9.08 19.52 -13.51
N PHE A 114 8.69 20.59 -14.20
CA PHE A 114 8.84 21.95 -13.68
C PHE A 114 7.70 22.29 -12.74
N MET A 115 8.08 22.75 -11.54
CA MET A 115 7.18 23.30 -10.54
C MET A 115 7.50 24.77 -10.32
N THR A 116 6.48 25.62 -10.24
CA THR A 116 6.62 27.00 -9.73
C THR A 116 5.95 27.12 -8.37
N LEU A 117 6.45 28.00 -7.51
CA LEU A 117 5.81 28.27 -6.24
C LEU A 117 4.66 29.25 -6.42
N HIS A 118 3.51 28.90 -5.87
CA HIS A 118 2.37 29.80 -5.72
C HIS A 118 2.37 30.48 -4.35
N GLN A 119 2.84 29.77 -3.33
CA GLN A 119 2.95 30.26 -1.97
C GLN A 119 4.24 29.77 -1.35
N ALA A 120 5.01 30.68 -0.76
CA ALA A 120 6.21 30.38 0.02
C ALA A 120 5.90 30.47 1.52
N SER A 121 6.51 29.60 2.31
CA SER A 121 6.52 29.66 3.78
C SER A 121 7.96 29.48 4.28
N LEU A 122 8.34 30.24 5.31
CA LEU A 122 9.66 30.14 5.95
C LEU A 122 9.71 29.09 7.07
N ASP A 123 8.59 28.42 7.35
CA ASP A 123 8.52 27.35 8.35
C ASP A 123 9.56 26.26 8.06
N GLU A 124 10.06 25.57 9.08
CA GLU A 124 11.03 24.49 8.87
C GLU A 124 10.43 23.36 8.03
N ALA A 125 11.14 22.94 6.98
CA ALA A 125 10.82 21.72 6.27
C ALA A 125 11.09 20.51 7.19
N ARG A 126 10.11 19.62 7.32
CA ARG A 126 10.24 18.34 8.01
C ARG A 126 9.70 17.23 7.11
N ALA A 127 10.49 16.19 6.91
CA ALA A 127 10.13 15.06 6.09
C ALA A 127 8.77 14.48 6.50
N GLY A 128 7.92 14.23 5.51
CA GLY A 128 6.59 13.64 5.70
C GLY A 128 5.53 14.57 6.31
N LYS A 129 5.85 15.83 6.67
CA LYS A 129 4.86 16.84 7.05
C LYS A 129 4.54 17.76 5.87
N SER A 130 3.29 18.21 5.81
CA SER A 130 2.89 19.26 4.88
C SER A 130 3.70 20.52 5.18
N ALA A 131 4.33 21.03 4.14
CA ALA A 131 4.90 22.35 4.16
C ALA A 131 3.77 23.40 4.04
N GLY A 132 4.03 24.64 4.47
CA GLY A 132 3.11 25.77 4.26
C GLY A 132 3.10 26.22 2.79
N GLU A 133 4.06 25.73 2.01
CA GLU A 133 4.22 26.02 0.59
C GLU A 133 3.17 25.34 -0.29
N LYS A 134 2.86 26.04 -1.38
CA LYS A 134 2.07 25.49 -2.48
C LYS A 134 2.82 25.67 -3.78
N GLY A 135 2.82 24.62 -4.59
CA GLY A 135 3.40 24.62 -5.93
C GLY A 135 2.35 24.36 -7.00
N ILE A 136 2.66 24.79 -8.22
CA ILE A 136 1.90 24.50 -9.44
C ILE A 136 2.82 23.73 -10.37
N ILE A 137 2.32 22.62 -10.91
CA ILE A 137 2.96 21.85 -11.97
C ILE A 137 1.93 21.81 -13.11
N ALA A 138 2.09 22.70 -14.08
CA ALA A 138 1.07 22.96 -15.10
C ALA A 138 0.73 21.72 -15.95
N THR A 139 1.66 20.78 -16.08
CA THR A 139 1.45 19.50 -16.78
C THR A 139 0.57 18.52 -16.01
N ILE A 140 0.32 18.74 -14.72
CA ILE A 140 -0.48 17.86 -13.85
C ILE A 140 -1.77 18.55 -13.40
N SER A 141 -1.66 19.76 -12.85
CA SER A 141 -2.81 20.53 -12.35
C SER A 141 -2.51 22.02 -12.39
N ASP A 142 -3.49 22.78 -12.87
CA ASP A 142 -3.50 24.26 -12.87
C ASP A 142 -3.71 24.85 -11.47
N ARG A 143 -4.31 24.08 -10.55
CA ARG A 143 -4.51 24.50 -9.16
C ARG A 143 -3.22 24.40 -8.33
N PRO A 144 -2.98 25.36 -7.42
CA PRO A 144 -1.86 25.29 -6.47
C PRO A 144 -2.11 24.21 -5.40
N LEU A 145 -1.23 23.20 -5.35
CA LEU A 145 -1.30 22.08 -4.42
C LEU A 145 -0.24 22.20 -3.33
N ARG A 146 -0.51 21.61 -2.16
CA ARG A 146 0.43 21.61 -1.03
C ARG A 146 1.67 20.79 -1.34
N LEU A 147 2.81 21.25 -0.84
CA LEU A 147 4.07 20.50 -0.94
C LEU A 147 4.29 19.65 0.31
N VAL A 148 4.73 18.41 0.10
CA VAL A 148 5.19 17.48 1.13
C VAL A 148 6.58 17.03 0.74
N TYR A 149 7.56 17.13 1.64
CA TYR A 149 8.93 16.71 1.32
C TYR A 149 9.14 15.24 1.71
N ALA A 150 9.65 14.43 0.77
CA ALA A 150 9.98 13.03 1.05
C ALA A 150 11.23 12.89 1.93
N SER A 151 12.13 13.88 1.89
CA SER A 151 13.33 13.96 2.74
C SER A 151 13.57 15.40 3.20
N ASP A 152 14.28 15.56 4.32
CA ASP A 152 14.68 16.88 4.81
C ASP A 152 15.61 17.58 3.81
N LEU A 153 16.44 16.84 3.09
CA LEU A 153 17.34 17.38 2.06
C LEU A 153 16.57 18.05 0.91
N ALA A 154 15.56 17.37 0.36
CA ALA A 154 14.72 17.95 -0.70
C ALA A 154 13.99 19.21 -0.22
N GLY A 155 13.53 19.21 1.03
CA GLY A 155 12.94 20.39 1.66
C GLY A 155 13.93 21.53 1.83
N GLN A 156 15.15 21.25 2.30
CA GLN A 156 16.19 22.26 2.51
C GLN A 156 16.61 22.95 1.21
N LEU A 157 16.69 22.22 0.09
CA LEU A 157 17.03 22.79 -1.22
C LEU A 157 15.98 23.79 -1.71
N ILE A 158 14.70 23.52 -1.51
CA ILE A 158 13.65 24.49 -1.86
C ILE A 158 13.65 25.65 -0.87
N LYS A 159 13.82 25.37 0.43
CA LYS A 159 13.84 26.38 1.50
C LYS A 159 15.02 27.34 1.42
N SER A 160 16.19 26.89 0.96
CA SER A 160 17.35 27.79 0.77
C SER A 160 17.02 28.90 -0.23
N GLU A 161 16.28 28.56 -1.28
CA GLU A 161 15.86 29.54 -2.28
C GLU A 161 14.83 30.54 -1.76
N LEU A 162 14.01 30.15 -0.78
CA LEU A 162 13.05 31.06 -0.13
C LEU A 162 13.73 32.11 0.74
N ARG A 163 14.93 31.81 1.24
CA ARG A 163 15.73 32.71 2.09
C ARG A 163 16.72 33.57 1.29
N GLY A 164 16.79 33.35 -0.02
CA GLY A 164 17.66 34.09 -0.93
C GLY A 164 17.21 35.53 -1.16
N THR A 165 18.00 36.28 -1.92
CA THR A 165 17.73 37.69 -2.29
C THR A 165 16.73 37.83 -3.43
N THR A 166 16.59 36.82 -4.29
CA THR A 166 15.63 36.83 -5.41
C THR A 166 14.26 36.32 -4.96
N ASN A 167 13.19 36.89 -5.53
CA ASN A 167 11.81 36.46 -5.27
C ASN A 167 11.63 34.96 -5.63
N PRO A 168 11.30 34.08 -4.66
CA PRO A 168 11.16 32.65 -4.90
C PRO A 168 9.95 32.28 -5.78
N LEU A 169 8.98 33.18 -5.95
CA LEU A 169 7.83 32.97 -6.85
C LEU A 169 8.21 33.16 -8.33
N LYS A 170 9.40 33.72 -8.60
CA LYS A 170 10.00 33.85 -9.93
C LYS A 170 11.03 32.75 -10.21
N LYS A 171 10.86 31.58 -9.58
CA LYS A 171 11.73 30.42 -9.78
C LYS A 171 10.94 29.21 -10.26
N ALA A 172 11.54 28.47 -11.17
CA ALA A 172 11.11 27.16 -11.60
C ALA A 172 12.04 26.10 -10.99
N PHE A 173 11.45 25.05 -10.44
CA PHE A 173 12.16 23.94 -9.80
C PHE A 173 11.94 22.70 -10.67
N LEU A 174 13.01 22.12 -11.19
CA LEU A 174 12.96 20.85 -11.89
C LEU A 174 13.02 19.71 -10.86
N ILE A 175 11.95 18.95 -10.71
CA ILE A 175 11.78 18.03 -9.60
C ILE A 175 11.20 16.69 -10.02
N ASP A 176 11.43 15.68 -9.18
CA ASP A 176 10.66 14.44 -9.20
C ASP A 176 9.56 14.53 -8.13
N VAL A 177 8.33 14.26 -8.52
CA VAL A 177 7.18 14.29 -7.60
C VAL A 177 6.36 13.03 -7.68
N ASN A 178 5.72 12.75 -6.57
CA ASN A 178 4.64 11.81 -6.46
C ASN A 178 3.36 12.61 -6.17
N VAL A 179 2.30 12.38 -6.95
CA VAL A 179 1.03 13.10 -6.79
C VAL A 179 0.14 12.35 -5.82
N GLU A 180 -0.30 13.04 -4.76
CA GLU A 180 -1.24 12.50 -3.80
C GLU A 180 -2.67 12.85 -4.20
N TYR A 181 -3.48 11.80 -4.37
CA TYR A 181 -4.88 11.91 -4.76
C TYR A 181 -5.81 11.69 -3.57
N ILE A 182 -6.89 12.49 -3.51
CA ILE A 182 -8.06 12.23 -2.66
C ILE A 182 -9.26 12.09 -3.57
N ASN A 183 -9.93 10.93 -3.55
CA ASN A 183 -11.10 10.64 -4.41
C ASN A 183 -10.84 10.95 -5.90
N GLY A 184 -9.65 10.59 -6.41
CA GLY A 184 -9.25 10.84 -7.80
C GLY A 184 -8.88 12.29 -8.13
N THR A 185 -8.88 13.19 -7.15
CA THR A 185 -8.48 14.60 -7.33
C THR A 185 -7.08 14.84 -6.75
N PRO A 186 -6.13 15.44 -7.51
CA PRO A 186 -4.83 15.84 -6.97
C PRO A 186 -4.98 16.81 -5.79
N HIS A 187 -4.27 16.53 -4.70
CA HIS A 187 -4.37 17.28 -3.44
C HIS A 187 -3.02 17.76 -2.92
N ALA A 188 -1.94 17.03 -3.16
CA ALA A 188 -0.59 17.41 -2.76
C ALA A 188 0.48 16.87 -3.72
N TYR A 189 1.61 17.56 -3.78
CA TYR A 189 2.83 17.08 -4.42
C TYR A 189 3.82 16.63 -3.36
N ARG A 190 4.15 15.35 -3.37
CA ARG A 190 5.24 14.80 -2.57
C ARG A 190 6.55 14.93 -3.36
N VAL A 191 7.37 15.90 -3.02
CA VAL A 191 8.66 16.16 -3.67
C VAL A 191 9.65 15.08 -3.25
N LEU A 192 10.09 14.29 -4.22
CA LEU A 192 11.04 13.20 -4.04
C LEU A 192 12.47 13.69 -4.18
N ASN A 193 12.74 14.49 -5.21
CA ASN A 193 14.07 15.02 -5.51
C ASN A 193 13.99 16.38 -6.21
N VAL A 194 15.05 17.17 -6.07
CA VAL A 194 15.23 18.47 -6.75
C VAL A 194 16.49 18.40 -7.59
N HIS A 195 16.35 18.59 -8.90
CA HIS A 195 17.45 18.45 -9.87
C HIS A 195 18.10 19.79 -10.21
N SER A 196 17.29 20.80 -10.50
CA SER A 196 17.77 22.15 -10.83
C SER A 196 16.75 23.21 -10.41
N ILE A 197 17.25 24.44 -10.30
CA ILE A 197 16.47 25.62 -9.95
C ILE A 197 16.87 26.73 -10.92
N GLU A 198 15.88 27.31 -11.59
CA GLU A 198 16.05 28.31 -12.64
C GLU A 198 15.22 29.54 -12.31
N GLU A 199 15.75 30.73 -12.59
CA GLU A 199 14.98 31.97 -12.50
C GLU A 199 14.16 32.14 -13.79
N ILE A 200 12.91 32.57 -13.62
CA ILE A 200 11.97 32.84 -14.72
C ILE A 200 11.54 34.31 -14.65
N GLU A 201 11.46 34.97 -15.81
CA GLU A 201 11.20 36.41 -15.92
C GLU A 201 9.79 36.83 -15.48
#